data_AF-A0A966H5V9-F1
#
_entry.id   AF-A0A966H5V9-F1
#
_cell.length_a   1.000
_cell.length_b   1.000
_cell.length_c   1.000
_cell.angle_alpha   90.00
_cell.angle_beta   90.00
_cell.angle_gamma   90.00
#
_symmetry.space_group_name_H-M   'P 1'
#
loop_
_entity.id
_entity.type
_entity.pdbx_description
1 polymer ?
#
loop_
_entity_poly.entity_id
_entity_poly.type
_entity_poly.pdbx_seq_one_letter_code
_entity_poly.pdbx_strand_id
1 'polypeptide(L)'
;MLRKPSGKKKIDVIDKVLNACYQYNKDALFVMSLMHQYEERGSLSRKQLEGLVLKARKVPDLPAGWIGAIEAIILKMPVRDKTPVAAQQAPQNNHSLVQQQQITEILQKYPEHKRILFMQSKLTGREQLNTTESAELERLYRLLISQAK
;
A
#
# COMPACT_ATOMS: atom_id res chain seq x y z
N MET A 1 15.63 2.36 37.89
CA MET A 1 15.38 2.58 36.44
C MET A 1 16.33 3.65 35.95
N LEU A 2 17.35 3.27 35.17
CA LEU A 2 18.46 4.16 34.82
C LEU A 2 18.09 5.09 33.65
N ARG A 3 17.89 6.38 33.93
CA ARG A 3 18.06 7.44 32.91
C ARG A 3 19.54 7.59 32.63
N LYS A 4 19.99 7.33 31.41
CA LYS A 4 21.34 7.67 30.94
C LYS A 4 21.28 9.09 30.34
N PRO A 5 21.88 10.12 30.96
CA PRO A 5 21.82 11.47 30.42
C PRO A 5 22.87 11.63 29.32
N SER A 6 22.43 11.61 28.06
CA SER A 6 23.27 12.01 26.92
C SER A 6 23.33 13.54 26.83
N GLY A 7 24.54 14.06 26.70
CA GLY A 7 24.90 15.46 26.85
C GLY A 7 24.22 16.44 25.88
N LYS A 8 24.17 17.70 26.34
CA LYS A 8 23.48 18.89 25.81
C LYS A 8 21.97 18.81 26.04
N LYS A 9 21.45 19.64 26.96
CA LYS A 9 20.01 19.86 27.24
C LYS A 9 19.30 20.41 25.99
N LYS A 10 19.17 19.61 24.94
CA LYS A 10 18.22 19.87 23.87
C LYS A 10 16.85 19.65 24.50
N ILE A 11 16.05 20.71 24.53
CA ILE A 11 14.67 20.62 24.98
C ILE A 11 13.96 19.66 24.02
N ASP A 12 13.67 18.46 24.50
CA ASP A 12 12.85 17.51 23.76
C ASP A 12 11.39 17.90 23.91
N VAL A 13 10.83 18.50 22.85
CA VAL A 13 9.44 18.96 22.85
C VAL A 13 8.46 17.79 22.80
N ILE A 14 8.85 16.65 22.20
CA ILE A 14 7.99 15.47 22.08
C ILE A 14 7.79 14.86 23.47
N ASP A 15 8.86 14.67 24.23
CA ASP A 15 8.79 14.16 25.61
C ASP A 15 7.96 15.05 26.53
N LYS A 16 8.12 16.38 26.43
CA LYS A 16 7.31 17.34 27.19
C LYS A 16 5.81 17.22 26.90
N VAL A 17 5.45 17.12 25.62
CA VAL A 17 4.05 17.01 25.21
C VAL A 17 3.46 15.66 25.59
N LEU A 18 4.21 14.57 25.47
CA LEU A 18 3.80 13.24 25.94
C LEU A 18 3.49 13.24 27.44
N ASN A 19 4.39 13.79 28.26
CA ASN A 19 4.18 13.91 29.70
C ASN A 19 2.97 14.77 30.05
N ALA A 20 2.78 15.91 29.38
CA ALA A 20 1.62 16.77 29.61
C ALA A 20 0.30 16.09 29.23
N CYS A 21 0.26 15.38 28.10
CA CYS A 21 -0.91 14.61 27.68
C CYS A 21 -1.23 13.47 28.67
N TYR A 22 -0.20 12.80 29.20
CA TYR A 22 -0.37 11.73 30.17
C TYR A 22 -0.86 12.26 31.53
N GLN A 23 -0.36 13.41 31.98
CA GLN A 23 -0.83 14.04 33.22
C GLN A 23 -2.28 14.47 33.14
N TYR A 24 -2.71 14.98 31.98
CA TYR A 24 -4.10 15.36 31.74
C TYR A 24 -5.04 14.15 31.68
N ASN A 25 -4.62 13.05 31.06
CA ASN A 25 -5.42 11.83 30.98
C ASN A 25 -4.53 10.58 31.10
N LYS A 26 -4.43 10.08 32.34
CA LYS A 26 -3.60 8.92 32.71
C LYS A 26 -4.15 7.60 32.17
N ASP A 27 -5.45 7.53 31.90
CA ASP A 27 -6.13 6.33 31.38
C ASP A 27 -6.06 6.23 29.84
N ALA A 28 -5.46 7.22 29.18
CA ALA A 28 -5.25 7.17 27.74
C ALA A 28 -4.17 6.13 27.39
N LEU A 29 -4.59 4.87 27.21
CA LEU A 29 -3.74 3.76 26.73
C LEU A 29 -2.94 4.14 25.48
N PHE A 30 -3.52 4.98 24.62
CA PHE A 30 -2.84 5.53 23.45
C PHE A 30 -1.58 6.34 23.81
N VAL A 31 -1.67 7.29 24.75
CA VAL A 31 -0.53 8.14 25.14
C VAL A 31 0.53 7.30 25.85
N MET A 32 0.11 6.39 26.72
CA MET A 32 1.02 5.45 27.40
C MET A 32 1.78 4.58 26.39
N SER A 33 1.11 4.06 25.36
CA SER A 33 1.75 3.31 24.28
C SER A 33 2.77 4.15 23.50
N LEU A 34 2.47 5.43 23.24
CA LEU A 34 3.42 6.35 22.59
C LEU A 34 4.63 6.65 23.47
N MET A 35 4.42 6.84 24.77
CA MET A 35 5.51 7.07 25.73
C MET A 35 6.48 5.89 25.74
N HIS A 36 5.97 4.67 25.91
CA HIS A 36 6.81 3.47 25.93
C HIS A 36 7.60 3.31 24.63
N GLN A 37 6.94 3.46 23.48
CA GLN A 37 7.62 3.41 22.19
C GLN A 37 8.68 4.51 22.05
N TYR A 38 8.40 5.73 22.51
CA TYR A 38 9.37 6.83 22.45
C TYR A 38 10.58 6.56 23.33
N GLU A 39 10.39 5.98 24.52
CA GLU A 39 11.48 5.56 25.40
C GLU A 39 12.35 4.45 24.79
N GLU A 40 11.73 3.47 24.12
CA GLU A 40 12.44 2.34 23.52
C GLU A 40 13.26 2.73 22.28
N ARG A 41 12.69 3.51 21.35
CA ARG A 41 13.30 3.83 20.05
C ARG A 41 13.69 5.29 19.83
N GLY A 42 13.41 6.17 20.80
CA GLY A 42 13.76 7.61 20.73
C GLY A 42 13.07 8.39 19.61
N SER A 43 12.02 7.84 19.00
CA SER A 43 11.33 8.43 17.84
C SER A 43 9.88 7.98 17.75
N LEU A 44 9.04 8.73 17.02
CA LEU A 44 7.66 8.36 16.70
C LEU A 44 7.44 8.48 15.19
N SER A 45 6.56 7.65 14.64
CA SER A 45 6.15 7.78 13.24
C SER A 45 5.31 9.04 13.03
N ARG A 46 5.25 9.53 11.79
CA ARG A 46 4.47 10.71 11.41
C ARG A 46 3.01 10.65 11.91
N LYS A 47 2.32 9.53 11.66
CA LYS A 47 0.93 9.31 12.09
C LYS A 47 0.77 9.33 13.61
N GLN A 48 1.78 8.84 14.33
CA GLN A 48 1.77 8.88 15.80
C GLN A 48 1.94 10.30 16.33
N LEU A 49 2.79 11.11 15.71
CA LEU A 49 2.93 12.53 16.03
C LEU A 49 1.65 13.30 15.70
N GLU A 50 1.00 13.03 14.56
CA GLU A 50 -0.31 13.60 14.22
C GLU A 50 -1.37 13.23 15.26
N GLY A 51 -1.44 11.95 15.65
CA GLY A 51 -2.31 11.49 16.73
C GLY A 51 -2.00 12.13 18.08
N LEU A 52 -0.72 12.36 18.39
CA LEU A 52 -0.29 13.06 19.59
C LEU A 52 -0.76 14.52 19.58
N VAL A 53 -0.61 15.24 18.46
CA VAL A 53 -1.11 16.62 18.29
C VAL A 53 -2.61 16.71 18.54
N LEU A 54 -3.39 15.76 18.01
CA LEU A 54 -4.85 15.71 18.23
C LEU A 54 -5.23 15.52 19.71
N LYS A 55 -4.43 14.78 20.48
CA LYS A 55 -4.61 14.62 21.93
C LYS A 55 -4.13 15.86 22.69
N ALA A 56 -2.99 16.40 22.29
CA ALA A 56 -2.37 17.59 22.87
C ALA A 56 -3.28 18.82 22.78
N ARG A 57 -4.01 19.01 21.67
CA ARG A 57 -5.00 20.10 21.51
C ARG A 57 -6.17 20.06 22.49
N LYS A 58 -6.42 18.91 23.14
CA LYS A 58 -7.48 18.77 24.16
C LYS A 58 -7.01 19.13 25.56
N VAL A 59 -5.70 19.33 25.75
CA VAL A 59 -5.10 19.72 27.03
C VAL A 59 -5.16 21.25 27.15
N PRO A 60 -5.89 21.82 28.12
CA PRO A 60 -6.10 23.28 28.20
C PRO A 60 -4.83 24.06 28.54
N ASP A 61 -3.88 23.47 29.28
CA ASP A 61 -2.66 24.15 29.75
C ASP A 61 -1.42 23.92 28.87
N LEU A 62 -1.60 23.41 27.64
CA LEU A 62 -0.46 23.10 26.79
C LEU A 62 -0.02 24.31 25.95
N PRO A 63 1.27 24.73 26.01
CA PRO A 63 1.76 25.84 25.20
C PRO A 63 1.61 25.58 23.69
N ALA A 64 0.98 26.51 22.97
CA ALA A 64 0.80 26.40 21.52
C ALA A 64 2.14 26.24 20.75
N GLY A 65 3.22 26.85 21.25
CA GLY A 65 4.55 26.71 20.66
C GLY A 65 5.09 25.27 20.67
N TRP A 66 4.68 24.43 21.62
CA TRP A 66 5.11 23.02 21.66
C TRP A 66 4.36 22.18 20.63
N ILE A 67 3.06 22.45 20.45
CA ILE A 67 2.25 21.82 19.40
C ILE A 67 2.81 22.20 18.03
N GLY A 68 3.06 23.50 17.79
CA GLY A 68 3.61 24.00 16.53
C GLY A 68 5.00 23.42 16.21
N ALA A 69 5.83 23.17 17.22
CA ALA A 69 7.11 22.49 17.02
C ALA A 69 6.94 21.03 16.55
N ILE A 70 5.98 20.29 17.10
CA ILE A 70 5.67 18.92 16.63
C ILE A 70 5.10 18.96 15.21
N GLU A 71 4.22 19.91 14.90
CA GLU A 71 3.70 20.10 13.54
C GLU A 71 4.82 20.43 12.54
N ALA A 72 5.78 21.26 12.91
CA ALA A 72 6.96 21.54 12.10
C ALA A 72 7.84 20.29 11.89
N ILE A 73 7.97 19.43 12.90
CA ILE A 73 8.66 18.13 12.77
C ILE A 73 7.91 17.23 11.78
N ILE A 74 6.58 17.12 11.91
CA ILE A 74 5.71 16.33 11.01
C ILE A 74 5.87 16.79 9.56
N LEU A 75 5.86 18.11 9.32
CA LEU A 75 6.02 18.68 7.98
C LEU A 75 7.38 18.38 7.34
N LYS A 76 8.44 18.28 8.15
CA LYS A 76 9.78 17.89 7.69
C LYS A 76 9.93 16.39 7.42
N MET A 77 8.99 15.56 7.89
CA MET A 77 9.07 14.11 7.65
C MET A 77 8.70 13.77 6.20
N PRO A 78 9.52 12.97 5.50
CA PRO A 78 9.27 12.60 4.11
C PRO A 78 7.95 11.82 4.01
N VAL A 79 7.06 12.27 3.11
CA VAL A 79 5.88 11.50 2.72
C VAL A 79 6.37 10.47 1.70
N ARG A 80 6.43 9.20 2.11
CA ARG A 80 6.44 8.13 1.13
C ARG A 80 5.00 7.99 0.68
N ASP A 81 4.64 8.70 -0.38
CA ASP A 81 3.45 8.35 -1.14
C ASP A 81 3.61 6.89 -1.50
N LYS A 82 2.68 6.06 -1.00
CA LYS A 82 2.54 4.73 -1.56
C LYS A 82 2.11 5.01 -2.99
N THR A 83 3.04 4.99 -3.94
CA THR A 83 2.71 4.89 -5.35
C THR A 83 1.60 3.84 -5.39
N PRO A 84 0.38 4.18 -5.81
CA PRO A 84 -0.66 3.20 -5.87
C PRO A 84 -0.08 2.12 -6.78
N VAL A 85 0.21 0.95 -6.21
CA VAL A 85 0.35 -0.26 -7.00
C VAL A 85 -0.96 -0.25 -7.75
N ALA A 86 -0.91 0.06 -9.04
CA ALA A 86 -2.09 0.15 -9.86
C ALA A 86 -2.83 -1.15 -9.57
N ALA A 87 -3.97 -1.05 -8.88
CA ALA A 87 -4.87 -2.17 -8.78
C ALA A 87 -5.08 -2.54 -10.24
N GLN A 88 -4.62 -3.73 -10.64
CA GLN A 88 -4.96 -4.29 -11.92
C GLN A 88 -6.48 -4.38 -11.88
N GLN A 89 -7.13 -3.33 -12.37
CA GLN A 89 -8.54 -3.32 -12.63
C GLN A 89 -8.71 -4.49 -13.59
N ALA A 90 -9.40 -5.53 -13.14
CA ALA A 90 -9.95 -6.50 -14.05
C ALA A 90 -11.27 -5.89 -14.56
N PRO A 91 -11.32 -5.26 -15.74
CA PRO A 91 -12.48 -5.48 -16.57
C PRO A 91 -12.32 -6.91 -17.07
N GLN A 92 -13.12 -7.83 -16.50
CA GLN A 92 -13.45 -9.09 -17.16
C GLN A 92 -14.24 -8.71 -18.42
N ASN A 93 -13.51 -8.26 -19.43
CA ASN A 93 -14.02 -7.74 -20.67
C ASN A 93 -14.48 -8.95 -21.49
N ASN A 94 -15.66 -8.90 -22.09
CA ASN A 94 -16.26 -9.98 -22.90
C ASN A 94 -15.27 -10.60 -23.92
N HIS A 95 -14.28 -9.82 -24.34
CA HIS A 95 -13.16 -10.23 -25.18
C HIS A 95 -12.36 -11.43 -24.65
N SER A 96 -12.13 -11.53 -23.33
CA SER A 96 -11.38 -12.65 -22.73
C SER A 96 -12.15 -13.97 -22.86
N LEU A 97 -13.48 -13.90 -22.75
CA LEU A 97 -14.36 -15.07 -22.89
C LEU A 97 -14.37 -15.60 -24.32
N VAL A 98 -14.39 -14.71 -25.32
CA VAL A 98 -14.27 -15.07 -26.74
C VAL A 98 -12.92 -15.72 -27.04
N GLN A 99 -11.83 -15.18 -26.51
CA GLN A 99 -10.49 -15.74 -26.71
C GLN A 99 -10.34 -17.15 -26.10
N GLN A 100 -10.93 -17.38 -24.93
CA GLN A 100 -10.95 -18.71 -24.30
C GLN A 100 -11.70 -19.72 -25.18
N GLN A 101 -12.86 -19.34 -25.73
CA GLN A 101 -13.63 -20.22 -26.61
C GLN A 101 -12.86 -20.58 -27.88
N GLN A 102 -12.23 -19.59 -28.54
CA GLN A 102 -11.41 -19.82 -29.73
C GLN A 102 -10.24 -20.78 -29.47
N ILE A 103 -9.57 -20.63 -28.33
CA ILE A 103 -8.47 -21.52 -27.92
C ILE A 103 -8.97 -22.95 -27.73
N THR A 104 -10.09 -23.12 -27.02
CA THR A 104 -10.68 -24.44 -26.78
C THR A 104 -11.08 -25.14 -28.08
N GLU A 105 -11.71 -24.42 -29.01
CA GLU A 105 -12.12 -24.97 -30.30
C GLU A 105 -10.92 -25.39 -31.17
N ILE A 106 -9.85 -24.59 -31.20
CA ILE A 106 -8.64 -24.95 -31.95
C ILE A 106 -7.97 -26.19 -31.33
N LEU A 107 -7.84 -26.26 -30.00
CA LEU A 107 -7.22 -27.39 -29.32
C LEU A 107 -8.05 -28.68 -29.42
N GLN A 108 -9.37 -28.59 -29.57
CA GLN A 108 -10.21 -29.75 -29.83
C GLN A 108 -9.86 -30.44 -31.16
N LYS A 109 -9.47 -29.66 -32.17
CA LYS A 109 -9.09 -30.16 -33.50
C LYS A 109 -7.59 -30.43 -33.64
N TYR A 110 -6.78 -29.64 -32.94
CA TYR A 110 -5.31 -29.68 -32.97
C TYR A 110 -4.74 -29.62 -31.55
N PRO A 111 -4.78 -30.72 -30.79
CA PRO A 111 -4.40 -30.74 -29.38
C PRO A 111 -2.91 -30.42 -29.14
N GLU A 112 -2.04 -30.67 -30.12
CA GLU A 112 -0.59 -30.44 -30.03
C GLU A 112 -0.15 -29.06 -30.54
N HIS A 113 -1.08 -28.13 -30.77
CA HIS A 113 -0.74 -26.82 -31.33
C HIS A 113 0.02 -25.94 -30.32
N LYS A 114 1.36 -26.02 -30.36
CA LYS A 114 2.30 -25.38 -29.40
C LYS A 114 1.97 -23.92 -29.08
N ARG A 115 1.66 -23.11 -30.10
CA ARG A 115 1.33 -21.68 -29.89
C ARG A 115 0.04 -21.47 -29.11
N ILE A 116 -0.99 -22.30 -29.35
CA ILE A 116 -2.30 -22.16 -28.70
C ILE A 116 -2.24 -22.71 -27.27
N LEU A 117 -1.49 -23.79 -27.04
CA LEU A 117 -1.18 -24.29 -25.69
C LEU A 117 -0.46 -23.24 -24.83
N PHE A 118 0.49 -22.51 -25.43
CA PHE A 118 1.16 -21.40 -24.75
C PHE A 118 0.17 -20.29 -24.35
N MET A 119 -0.75 -19.92 -25.25
CA MET A 119 -1.78 -18.91 -24.98
C MET A 119 -2.80 -19.37 -23.94
N GLN A 120 -3.15 -20.66 -23.93
CA GLN A 120 -3.99 -21.27 -22.88
C GLN A 120 -3.32 -21.21 -21.50
N SER A 121 -2.01 -21.51 -21.44
CA SER A 121 -1.22 -21.44 -20.21
C SER A 121 -1.23 -20.03 -19.62
N LYS A 122 -1.04 -19.01 -20.46
CA LYS A 122 -1.13 -17.59 -20.06
C LYS A 122 -2.48 -17.22 -19.46
N LEU A 123 -3.57 -17.58 -20.14
CA LEU A 123 -4.92 -17.28 -19.64
C LEU A 123 -5.22 -18.03 -18.33
N THR A 124 -4.71 -19.25 -18.17
CA THR A 124 -4.81 -20.02 -16.92
C THR A 124 -4.03 -19.34 -15.78
N GLY A 125 -2.88 -18.73 -16.10
CA GLY A 125 -2.07 -17.94 -15.18
C GLY A 125 -2.64 -16.57 -14.80
N ARG A 126 -3.87 -16.24 -15.24
CA ARG A 126 -4.49 -14.90 -15.11
C ARG A 126 -3.74 -13.79 -15.84
N GLU A 127 -2.90 -14.14 -16.82
CA GLU A 127 -2.28 -13.17 -17.72
C GLU A 127 -3.22 -12.88 -18.90
N GLN A 128 -3.16 -11.66 -19.44
CA GLN A 128 -3.90 -11.27 -20.64
C GLN A 128 -3.03 -11.47 -21.88
N LEU A 129 -3.65 -11.86 -23.00
CA LEU A 129 -2.96 -11.85 -24.30
C LEU A 129 -2.67 -10.41 -24.71
N ASN A 130 -1.46 -10.17 -25.20
CA ASN A 130 -1.12 -8.86 -25.75
C ASN A 130 -1.84 -8.63 -27.10
N THR A 131 -1.77 -7.41 -27.64
CA THR A 131 -2.45 -7.05 -28.90
C THR A 131 -2.00 -7.92 -30.08
N THR A 132 -0.71 -8.25 -30.15
CA THR A 132 -0.13 -9.09 -31.21
C THR A 132 -0.63 -10.54 -31.12
N GLU A 133 -0.65 -11.09 -29.91
CA GLU A 133 -1.14 -12.43 -29.59
C GLU A 133 -2.64 -12.54 -29.88
N SER A 134 -3.41 -11.51 -29.54
CA SER A 134 -4.85 -11.46 -29.84
C SER A 134 -5.11 -11.49 -31.35
N ALA A 135 -4.36 -10.72 -32.14
CA ALA A 135 -4.46 -10.75 -33.60
C ALA A 135 -3.98 -12.09 -34.21
N GLU A 136 -2.95 -12.70 -33.62
CA GLU A 136 -2.47 -14.03 -34.04
C GLU A 136 -3.53 -15.10 -33.76
N LEU A 137 -4.20 -15.06 -32.59
CA LEU A 137 -5.31 -15.96 -32.25
C LEU A 137 -6.45 -15.86 -33.26
N GLU A 138 -6.88 -14.65 -33.60
CA GLU A 138 -7.95 -14.44 -34.58
C GLU A 138 -7.57 -14.97 -35.96
N ARG A 139 -6.33 -14.74 -36.40
CA ARG A 139 -5.82 -15.25 -37.68
C ARG A 139 -5.80 -16.78 -37.70
N LEU A 140 -5.28 -17.41 -36.64
CA LEU A 140 -5.21 -18.86 -36.52
C LEU A 140 -6.61 -19.48 -36.44
N TYR A 141 -7.51 -18.87 -35.68
CA TYR A 141 -8.90 -19.30 -35.58
C TYR A 141 -9.59 -19.26 -36.96
N ARG A 142 -9.40 -18.19 -37.73
CA ARG A 142 -9.93 -18.11 -39.09
C ARG A 142 -9.36 -19.21 -39.98
N LEU A 143 -8.05 -19.44 -39.94
CA LEU A 143 -7.38 -20.40 -40.82
C LEU A 143 -7.72 -21.88 -40.49
N LEU A 144 -7.81 -22.22 -39.20
CA LEU A 144 -7.92 -23.61 -38.73
C LEU A 144 -9.37 -24.08 -38.51
N ILE A 145 -10.27 -23.14 -38.18
CA ILE A 145 -11.68 -23.40 -37.87
C ILE A 145 -12.60 -22.79 -38.93
N SER A 146 -12.52 -21.47 -39.17
CA SER A 146 -13.48 -20.78 -40.06
C SER A 146 -13.32 -21.09 -41.56
N GLN A 147 -12.11 -21.39 -42.01
CA GLN A 147 -11.79 -21.73 -43.41
C GLN A 147 -11.81 -23.25 -43.66
N ALA A 148 -12.03 -24.06 -42.63
CA ALA A 148 -12.06 -25.51 -42.74
C ALA A 148 -13.47 -26.05 -43.03
N LYS A 149 -14.30 -25.27 -43.73
CA LYS A 149 -15.67 -25.60 -44.13
C LYS A 149 -15.82 -25.46 -45.64
#